data_AF-A0A8J2S481-F1
#
_entry.id   AF-A0A8J2S481-F1
#
_cell.length_a   1.000
_cell.length_b   1.000
_cell.length_c   1.000
_cell.angle_alpha   90.00
_cell.angle_beta   90.00
_cell.angle_gamma   90.00
#
_symmetry.space_group_name_H-M   'P 1'
#
loop_
_entity.id
_entity.type
_entity.pdbx_description
1 polymer ?
#
loop_
_entity_poly.entity_id
_entity_poly.type
_entity_poly.pdbx_seq_one_letter_code
_entity_poly.pdbx_strand_id
1 'polypeptide(L)'
;MISKNILIIISSILLITLSMKSVDAQEWRDGDGGKVKWQYDCDFFGYDIKNQQTAGDQCGSLCINTNGCSHFSHSEGVCYLKKAPSGIARQQKSGVVCGFLTSSGPVVVSGSRLMAIRVCYGPGNCQQENTGVVLDYRWTGCNDPRNCRTNPSQSEYQQKWGIKFDNGNQMTLGNYPSNGARTYLTTAPNSNRYRMFYLLNKELSFEVDVTACGCGMNSALYFISMESDGGQGSSGFTGATYGTGYCDAQPAEPGRPSCDELDIWEANSLANVYTTHPCSNGQCDASGCGFNTYARGTKNFYGRGSGYQVDSTQRFTVVTRFVTVDGTDNGNLKEIQRFYIQNGRTIQQPSFNGFNSLSDAYCRANGQSNGQGGVTNGMSQGMKRGMVLSMSMWGDPNDNGKMSWLDTNPNGPCPNYKNPNPYTSFANIKIGPIGSTV
;
A
#
# COMPACT_ATOMS: atom_id res chain seq x y z
N MET A 1 -67.13 -23.12 71.83
CA MET A 1 -66.88 -24.55 71.58
C MET A 1 -66.06 -24.68 70.32
N ILE A 2 -65.14 -25.64 70.36
CA ILE A 2 -64.08 -25.95 69.42
C ILE A 2 -64.62 -26.26 68.01
N SER A 3 -63.97 -25.73 66.97
CA SER A 3 -63.53 -26.56 65.84
C SER A 3 -62.51 -25.79 64.99
N LYS A 4 -61.30 -26.34 64.96
CA LYS A 4 -60.20 -25.96 64.07
C LYS A 4 -60.53 -26.43 62.66
N ASN A 5 -60.27 -25.60 61.65
CA ASN A 5 -59.79 -26.09 60.36
C ASN A 5 -58.83 -25.05 59.76
N ILE A 6 -57.56 -25.43 59.82
CA ILE A 6 -56.42 -24.76 59.23
C ILE A 6 -56.43 -25.11 57.74
N LEU A 7 -56.57 -24.11 56.87
CA LEU A 7 -56.28 -24.25 55.45
C LEU A 7 -55.06 -23.38 55.14
N ILE A 8 -53.94 -24.04 54.85
CA ILE A 8 -52.64 -23.44 54.56
C ILE A 8 -52.72 -22.82 53.16
N ILE A 9 -52.67 -21.49 53.09
CA ILE A 9 -52.50 -20.76 51.83
C ILE A 9 -51.02 -20.83 51.48
N ILE A 10 -50.67 -21.73 50.55
CA ILE A 10 -49.35 -21.74 49.93
C ILE A 10 -49.28 -20.53 48.99
N SER A 11 -48.62 -19.48 49.45
CA SER A 11 -48.24 -18.33 48.63
C SER A 11 -47.20 -18.78 47.62
N SER A 12 -47.62 -18.90 46.36
CA SER A 12 -46.73 -19.08 45.21
C SER A 12 -45.94 -17.78 45.00
N ILE A 13 -44.82 -17.65 45.69
CA ILE A 13 -43.81 -16.64 45.38
C ILE A 13 -43.24 -17.04 44.02
N LEU A 14 -43.71 -16.39 42.96
CA LEU A 14 -43.10 -16.40 41.65
C LEU A 14 -41.74 -15.71 41.78
N LEU A 15 -40.68 -16.48 42.09
CA LEU A 15 -39.31 -16.04 41.86
C LEU A 15 -39.17 -15.84 40.36
N ILE A 16 -39.37 -14.61 39.90
CA ILE A 16 -38.77 -14.15 38.65
C ILE A 16 -37.28 -14.18 38.92
N THR A 17 -36.63 -15.29 38.57
CA THR A 17 -35.20 -15.30 38.33
C THR A 17 -34.99 -14.33 37.18
N LEU A 18 -34.68 -13.07 37.50
CA LEU A 18 -33.90 -12.25 36.58
C LEU A 18 -32.64 -13.07 36.34
N SER A 19 -32.61 -13.78 35.21
CA SER A 19 -31.37 -14.18 34.58
C SER A 19 -30.65 -12.87 34.32
N MET A 20 -29.83 -12.45 35.29
CA MET A 20 -28.70 -11.61 35.01
C MET A 20 -27.90 -12.41 34.01
N LYS A 21 -28.15 -12.20 32.71
CA LYS A 21 -27.18 -12.54 31.69
C LYS A 21 -25.92 -11.83 32.15
N SER A 22 -24.96 -12.62 32.61
CA SER A 22 -23.59 -12.16 32.74
C SER A 22 -23.24 -11.45 31.44
N VAL A 23 -23.05 -10.13 31.52
CA VAL A 23 -22.39 -9.39 30.44
C VAL A 23 -20.91 -9.72 30.60
N ASP A 24 -20.51 -10.89 30.10
CA ASP A 24 -19.11 -11.32 30.04
C ASP A 24 -19.05 -12.49 29.05
N ALA A 25 -18.30 -12.48 27.95
CA ALA A 25 -17.20 -11.62 27.52
C ALA A 25 -17.44 -11.19 26.07
N GLN A 26 -17.04 -9.97 25.69
CA GLN A 26 -16.81 -9.67 24.28
C GLN A 26 -15.85 -10.73 23.73
N GLU A 27 -16.32 -11.55 22.79
CA GLU A 27 -15.52 -12.65 22.24
C GLU A 27 -14.31 -12.10 21.48
N TRP A 28 -13.17 -12.78 21.63
CA TRP A 28 -11.96 -12.50 20.88
C TRP A 28 -12.21 -12.71 19.38
N ARG A 29 -11.97 -11.66 18.60
CA ARG A 29 -12.11 -11.67 17.14
C ARG A 29 -10.83 -12.14 16.49
N ASP A 30 -10.95 -12.85 15.37
CA ASP A 30 -9.81 -13.23 14.54
C ASP A 30 -9.28 -12.02 13.75
N GLY A 31 -7.95 -11.94 13.66
CA GLY A 31 -7.23 -11.03 12.77
C GLY A 31 -6.11 -11.77 12.02
N ASP A 32 -5.64 -11.20 10.91
CA ASP A 32 -4.51 -11.72 10.13
C ASP A 32 -4.62 -13.20 9.75
N GLY A 33 -5.83 -13.66 9.39
CA GLY A 33 -6.06 -15.08 9.06
C GLY A 33 -5.95 -16.02 10.26
N GLY A 34 -6.28 -15.55 11.46
CA GLY A 34 -6.26 -16.33 12.70
C GLY A 34 -4.92 -16.29 13.45
N LYS A 35 -3.94 -15.55 12.94
CA LYS A 35 -2.63 -15.37 13.59
C LYS A 35 -2.67 -14.44 14.81
N VAL A 36 -3.70 -13.61 14.91
CA VAL A 36 -3.95 -12.79 16.10
C VAL A 36 -5.40 -12.91 16.56
N LYS A 37 -5.59 -12.71 17.86
CA LYS A 37 -6.89 -12.43 18.47
C LYS A 37 -6.91 -10.98 18.94
N TRP A 38 -8.03 -10.30 18.76
CA TRP A 38 -8.20 -8.91 19.18
C TRP A 38 -9.62 -8.61 19.68
N GLN A 39 -9.76 -7.52 20.43
CA GLN A 39 -11.03 -7.10 21.02
C GLN A 39 -11.04 -5.57 21.25
N TYR A 40 -12.24 -4.98 21.28
CA TYR A 40 -12.44 -3.59 21.68
C TYR A 40 -12.38 -3.44 23.21
N ASP A 41 -12.24 -2.18 23.63
CA ASP A 41 -12.29 -1.70 25.00
C ASP A 41 -11.36 -2.44 25.98
N CYS A 42 -10.16 -2.77 25.54
CA CYS A 42 -9.17 -3.48 26.33
C CYS A 42 -7.73 -2.99 26.12
N ASP A 43 -6.86 -3.26 27.09
CA ASP A 43 -5.43 -2.95 27.06
C ASP A 43 -4.62 -4.01 27.82
N PHE A 44 -3.40 -4.25 27.39
CA PHE A 44 -2.37 -4.94 28.17
C PHE A 44 -1.40 -3.87 28.70
N PHE A 45 -1.77 -3.22 29.79
CA PHE A 45 -1.08 -2.04 30.31
C PHE A 45 0.44 -2.27 30.47
N GLY A 46 1.24 -1.34 29.95
CA GLY A 46 2.70 -1.44 29.94
C GLY A 46 3.24 -2.42 28.87
N TYR A 47 4.40 -3.01 29.14
CA TYR A 47 5.11 -3.97 28.28
C TYR A 47 5.46 -3.49 26.87
N ASP A 48 5.36 -2.18 26.62
CA ASP A 48 5.63 -1.58 25.32
C ASP A 48 7.11 -1.76 24.93
N ILE A 49 7.33 -2.43 23.81
CA ILE A 49 8.65 -2.59 23.20
C ILE A 49 8.84 -1.69 21.99
N LYS A 50 7.74 -1.25 21.36
CA LYS A 50 7.74 -0.35 20.21
C LYS A 50 6.36 0.29 20.07
N ASN A 51 6.32 1.54 19.61
CA ASN A 51 5.09 2.19 19.14
C ASN A 51 5.24 2.58 17.68
N GLN A 52 4.13 2.56 16.93
CA GLN A 52 4.10 2.90 15.51
C GLN A 52 2.73 3.45 15.14
N GLN A 53 2.69 4.63 14.50
CA GLN A 53 1.47 5.14 13.89
C GLN A 53 1.00 4.20 12.78
N THR A 54 -0.24 3.74 12.86
CA THR A 54 -0.84 2.83 11.90
C THR A 54 -2.35 2.75 12.10
N ALA A 55 -3.09 2.20 11.13
CA ALA A 55 -4.49 1.85 11.35
C ALA A 55 -4.61 0.66 12.33
N GLY A 56 -5.70 0.65 13.10
CA GLY A 56 -5.89 -0.30 14.18
C GLY A 56 -5.95 -1.75 13.74
N ASP A 57 -6.52 -2.00 12.56
CA ASP A 57 -6.59 -3.32 11.93
C ASP A 57 -5.22 -3.87 11.48
N GLN A 58 -4.17 -3.05 11.45
CA GLN A 58 -2.80 -3.46 11.10
C GLN A 58 -1.92 -3.74 12.33
N CYS A 59 -2.41 -3.40 13.52
CA CYS A 59 -1.61 -3.51 14.75
C CYS A 59 -1.23 -4.98 15.07
N GLY A 60 -2.13 -5.91 14.76
CA GLY A 60 -1.86 -7.35 14.84
C GLY A 60 -0.74 -7.80 13.90
N SER A 61 -0.80 -7.41 12.62
CA SER A 61 0.26 -7.70 11.65
C SER A 61 1.61 -7.14 12.07
N LEU A 62 1.65 -5.92 12.60
CA LEU A 62 2.87 -5.32 13.11
C LEU A 62 3.46 -6.13 14.26
N CYS A 63 2.61 -6.65 15.16
CA CYS A 63 3.06 -7.51 16.23
C CYS A 63 3.64 -8.83 15.72
N ILE A 64 2.98 -9.49 14.75
CA ILE A 64 3.48 -10.74 14.13
C ILE A 64 4.93 -10.59 13.62
N ASN A 65 5.26 -9.42 13.06
CA ASN A 65 6.57 -9.16 12.45
C ASN A 65 7.57 -8.49 13.38
N THR A 66 7.18 -8.13 14.60
CA THR A 66 8.08 -7.46 15.54
C THR A 66 8.69 -8.49 16.47
N ASN A 67 10.02 -8.65 16.38
CA ASN A 67 10.73 -9.61 17.20
C ASN A 67 10.44 -9.37 18.69
N GLY A 68 10.00 -10.42 19.39
CA GLY A 68 9.63 -10.37 20.80
C GLY A 68 8.25 -9.79 21.10
N CYS A 69 7.47 -9.37 20.10
CA CYS A 69 6.08 -8.99 20.33
C CYS A 69 5.24 -10.23 20.62
N SER A 70 4.36 -10.13 21.62
CA SER A 70 3.37 -11.15 21.98
C SER A 70 1.97 -10.58 22.06
N HIS A 71 1.86 -9.30 22.37
CA HIS A 71 0.60 -8.58 22.57
C HIS A 71 0.67 -7.22 21.89
N PHE A 72 -0.47 -6.59 21.69
CA PHE A 72 -0.53 -5.23 21.16
C PHE A 72 -1.74 -4.49 21.72
N SER A 73 -1.68 -3.16 21.62
CA SER A 73 -2.84 -2.30 21.83
C SER A 73 -2.83 -1.17 20.81
N HIS A 74 -3.99 -0.69 20.38
CA HIS A 74 -4.14 0.41 19.46
C HIS A 74 -5.05 1.47 20.07
N SER A 75 -4.58 2.71 20.07
CA SER A 75 -5.29 3.86 20.60
C SER A 75 -4.92 5.08 19.78
N GLU A 76 -5.90 5.88 19.37
CA GLU A 76 -5.69 7.18 18.72
C GLU A 76 -4.72 7.14 17.52
N GLY A 77 -4.82 6.07 16.70
CA GLY A 77 -3.97 5.90 15.51
C GLY A 77 -2.56 5.39 15.80
N VAL A 78 -2.24 5.05 17.05
CA VAL A 78 -0.94 4.49 17.45
C VAL A 78 -1.11 3.04 17.87
N CYS A 79 -0.31 2.17 17.27
CA CYS A 79 -0.13 0.78 17.71
C CYS A 79 1.03 0.69 18.70
N TYR A 80 0.75 0.13 19.86
CA TYR A 80 1.67 -0.16 20.95
C TYR A 80 1.95 -1.66 20.94
N LEU A 81 3.15 -2.04 20.50
CA LEU A 81 3.60 -3.42 20.42
C LEU A 81 4.22 -3.83 21.74
N LYS A 82 3.84 -4.99 22.25
CA LYS A 82 4.10 -5.38 23.63
C LYS A 82 4.74 -6.75 23.74
N LYS A 83 5.66 -6.88 24.69
CA LYS A 83 6.21 -8.16 25.15
C LYS A 83 5.70 -8.46 26.55
N ALA A 84 4.46 -8.94 26.63
CA ALA A 84 3.85 -9.29 27.90
C ALA A 84 4.07 -10.78 28.25
N PRO A 85 4.11 -11.13 29.55
CA PRO A 85 4.17 -12.51 30.02
C PRO A 85 2.97 -13.36 29.55
N SER A 86 3.16 -14.67 29.45
CA SER A 86 2.06 -15.60 29.19
C SER A 86 1.02 -15.53 30.33
N GLY A 87 -0.26 -15.51 29.97
CA GLY A 87 -1.37 -15.44 30.95
C GLY A 87 -1.62 -14.05 31.55
N ILE A 88 -1.00 -12.99 31.00
CA ILE A 88 -1.31 -11.61 31.41
C ILE A 88 -2.82 -11.33 31.28
N ALA A 89 -3.39 -10.73 32.32
CA ALA A 89 -4.80 -10.32 32.28
C ALA A 89 -4.96 -9.03 31.47
N ARG A 90 -5.94 -9.00 30.58
CA ARG A 90 -6.37 -7.75 29.94
C ARG A 90 -7.03 -6.84 30.96
N GLN A 91 -6.88 -5.53 30.80
CA GLN A 91 -7.59 -4.52 31.57
C GLN A 91 -8.64 -3.87 30.67
N GLN A 92 -9.80 -3.52 31.23
CA GLN A 92 -10.83 -2.80 30.50
C GLN A 92 -10.39 -1.34 30.29
N LYS A 93 -10.44 -0.87 29.03
CA LYS A 93 -10.04 0.49 28.68
C LYS A 93 -10.82 0.97 27.47
N SER A 94 -11.80 1.85 27.72
CA SER A 94 -12.71 2.37 26.68
C SER A 94 -11.92 3.01 25.53
N GLY A 95 -12.29 2.68 24.29
CA GLY A 95 -11.70 3.29 23.09
C GLY A 95 -10.33 2.73 22.68
N VAL A 96 -9.83 1.69 23.38
CA VAL A 96 -8.58 1.00 23.03
C VAL A 96 -8.88 -0.39 22.49
N VAL A 97 -8.22 -0.78 21.41
CA VAL A 97 -8.25 -2.15 20.90
C VAL A 97 -7.02 -2.88 21.44
N CYS A 98 -7.16 -4.08 22.00
CA CYS A 98 -6.00 -4.90 22.36
C CYS A 98 -6.06 -6.27 21.69
N GLY A 99 -4.91 -6.92 21.60
CA GLY A 99 -4.82 -8.25 21.04
C GLY A 99 -3.51 -8.96 21.37
N PHE A 100 -3.44 -10.22 20.95
CA PHE A 100 -2.29 -11.08 21.17
C PHE A 100 -2.10 -12.05 20.01
N LEU A 101 -0.86 -12.54 19.87
CA LEU A 101 -0.52 -13.54 18.86
C LEU A 101 -1.03 -14.92 19.30
N THR A 102 -1.65 -15.66 18.38
CA THR A 102 -2.13 -17.03 18.66
C THR A 102 -1.01 -18.08 18.59
N SER A 103 0.18 -17.69 18.12
CA SER A 103 1.39 -18.49 18.12
C SER A 103 2.62 -17.65 18.46
N SER A 104 3.59 -18.25 19.15
CA SER A 104 4.79 -17.56 19.64
C SER A 104 5.89 -17.47 18.58
N GLY A 105 6.29 -16.24 18.25
CA GLY A 105 7.57 -15.92 17.60
C GLY A 105 7.48 -15.37 16.18
N PRO A 106 8.49 -14.59 15.74
CA PRO A 106 8.54 -14.07 14.39
C PRO A 106 8.59 -15.24 13.41
N VAL A 107 7.58 -15.35 12.55
CA VAL A 107 7.66 -16.28 11.43
C VAL A 107 8.65 -15.67 10.44
N VAL A 108 9.94 -15.96 10.63
CA VAL A 108 10.93 -15.83 9.56
C VAL A 108 10.53 -16.87 8.52
N VAL A 109 9.62 -16.51 7.62
CA VAL A 109 9.24 -17.38 6.53
C VAL A 109 10.39 -17.35 5.52
N SER A 110 11.41 -18.16 5.78
CA SER A 110 12.37 -18.59 4.77
C SER A 110 11.57 -19.19 3.61
N GLY A 111 11.68 -18.59 2.42
CA GLY A 111 10.90 -18.99 1.24
C GLY A 111 9.55 -18.28 1.05
N SER A 112 9.31 -17.15 1.73
CA SER A 112 8.16 -16.30 1.44
C SER A 112 8.46 -15.24 0.38
N ARG A 113 7.38 -14.81 -0.29
CA ARG A 113 7.26 -13.60 -1.12
C ARG A 113 7.50 -12.34 -0.27
N LEU A 114 8.69 -12.22 0.31
CA LEU A 114 9.15 -11.16 1.19
C LEU A 114 9.70 -10.03 0.33
N MET A 115 9.25 -8.82 0.63
CA MET A 115 9.80 -7.60 0.08
C MET A 115 9.79 -6.54 1.17
N ALA A 116 10.81 -6.53 2.00
CA ALA A 116 10.95 -5.62 3.12
C ALA A 116 11.10 -4.17 2.66
N ILE A 117 10.45 -3.26 3.39
CA ILE A 117 10.61 -1.81 3.26
C ILE A 117 11.33 -1.26 4.49
N ARG A 118 11.66 0.04 4.48
CA ARG A 118 12.16 0.74 5.68
C ARG A 118 11.29 1.93 6.03
N VAL A 119 10.92 2.05 7.30
CA VAL A 119 10.27 3.24 7.86
C VAL A 119 11.34 4.10 8.53
N CYS A 120 11.52 5.32 8.05
CA CYS A 120 12.53 6.25 8.49
C CYS A 120 11.96 7.29 9.46
N TYR A 121 12.75 7.69 10.44
CA TYR A 121 12.44 8.71 11.44
C TYR A 121 13.40 9.91 11.37
N GLY A 122 14.43 9.80 10.54
CA GLY A 122 15.43 10.82 10.23
C GLY A 122 16.49 10.25 9.29
N PRO A 123 17.38 11.08 8.73
CA PRO A 123 18.47 10.62 7.86
C PRO A 123 19.29 9.50 8.51
N GLY A 124 19.44 8.37 7.83
CA GLY A 124 20.15 7.19 8.35
C GLY A 124 19.46 6.45 9.50
N ASN A 125 18.36 6.96 10.04
CA ASN A 125 17.58 6.31 11.10
C ASN A 125 16.31 5.69 10.50
N CYS A 126 16.44 4.45 10.03
CA CYS A 126 15.32 3.69 9.50
C CYS A 126 15.22 2.31 10.13
N GLN A 127 13.99 1.86 10.35
CA GLN A 127 13.67 0.52 10.82
C GLN A 127 13.11 -0.30 9.67
N GLN A 128 13.60 -1.54 9.54
CA GLN A 128 13.06 -2.47 8.56
C GLN A 128 11.67 -2.93 8.96
N GLU A 129 10.77 -3.01 7.98
CA GLU A 129 9.45 -3.61 8.08
C GLU A 129 9.37 -4.77 7.09
N ASN A 130 9.12 -5.98 7.58
CA ASN A 130 9.08 -7.20 6.75
C ASN A 130 7.70 -7.37 6.12
N THR A 131 7.47 -6.68 5.01
CA THR A 131 6.23 -6.79 4.22
C THR A 131 6.22 -8.00 3.29
N GLY A 132 5.03 -8.49 2.96
CA GLY A 132 4.83 -9.56 1.98
C GLY A 132 4.38 -9.01 0.63
N VAL A 133 4.44 -9.83 -0.41
CA VAL A 133 3.89 -9.54 -1.74
C VAL A 133 2.78 -10.53 -2.07
N VAL A 134 1.70 -10.01 -2.64
CA VAL A 134 0.60 -10.79 -3.21
C VAL A 134 0.31 -10.35 -4.64
N LEU A 135 0.07 -11.32 -5.52
CA LEU A 135 -0.32 -11.14 -6.91
C LEU A 135 -1.80 -10.79 -6.99
N ASP A 136 -2.17 -9.90 -7.90
CA ASP A 136 -3.58 -9.64 -8.23
C ASP A 136 -4.30 -10.94 -8.59
N TYR A 137 -5.48 -11.13 -8.00
CA TYR A 137 -6.28 -12.35 -8.16
C TYR A 137 -6.53 -12.71 -9.64
N ARG A 138 -6.64 -11.73 -10.54
CA ARG A 138 -6.89 -11.96 -11.97
C ARG A 138 -5.78 -12.73 -12.67
N TRP A 139 -4.54 -12.56 -12.22
CA TRP A 139 -3.40 -13.32 -12.77
C TRP A 139 -3.34 -14.76 -12.27
N THR A 140 -4.07 -15.10 -11.19
CA THR A 140 -4.10 -16.45 -10.63
C THR A 140 -5.09 -17.39 -11.33
N GLY A 141 -5.77 -16.92 -12.38
CA GLY A 141 -6.81 -17.65 -13.10
C GLY A 141 -8.19 -17.57 -12.44
N CYS A 142 -8.35 -16.70 -11.44
CA CYS A 142 -9.64 -16.43 -10.82
C CYS A 142 -10.44 -15.38 -11.60
N ASN A 143 -11.72 -15.68 -11.89
CA ASN A 143 -12.64 -14.74 -12.53
C ASN A 143 -13.58 -14.04 -11.53
N ASP A 144 -13.70 -14.55 -10.30
CA ASP A 144 -14.57 -13.99 -9.26
C ASP A 144 -13.79 -13.75 -7.96
N PRO A 145 -13.64 -12.48 -7.52
CA PRO A 145 -12.93 -12.15 -6.28
C PRO A 145 -13.65 -12.64 -5.01
N ARG A 146 -14.93 -13.02 -5.07
CA ARG A 146 -15.65 -13.60 -3.91
C ARG A 146 -15.32 -15.07 -3.66
N ASN A 147 -14.80 -15.75 -4.67
CA ASN A 147 -14.51 -17.18 -4.62
C ASN A 147 -13.03 -17.52 -4.85
N CYS A 148 -12.18 -16.51 -5.07
CA CYS A 148 -10.76 -16.74 -5.36
C CYS A 148 -9.97 -17.15 -4.10
N ARG A 149 -9.53 -18.40 -4.03
CA ARG A 149 -8.68 -18.92 -2.94
C ARG A 149 -7.31 -19.40 -3.41
N THR A 150 -6.89 -18.98 -4.60
CA THR A 150 -5.59 -19.35 -5.16
C THR A 150 -4.49 -18.52 -4.51
N ASN A 151 -3.57 -19.18 -3.82
CA ASN A 151 -2.43 -18.53 -3.17
C ASN A 151 -1.12 -19.19 -3.63
N PRO A 152 -0.50 -18.72 -4.72
CA PRO A 152 0.65 -19.38 -5.32
C PRO A 152 1.91 -19.31 -4.46
N SER A 153 2.72 -20.36 -4.50
CA SER A 153 4.04 -20.40 -3.88
C SER A 153 5.04 -19.44 -4.54
N GLN A 154 6.16 -19.13 -3.87
CA GLN A 154 7.20 -18.27 -4.45
C GLN A 154 7.80 -18.85 -5.74
N SER A 155 7.95 -20.17 -5.86
CA SER A 155 8.44 -20.81 -7.09
C SER A 155 7.45 -20.64 -8.25
N GLU A 156 6.15 -20.69 -7.97
CA GLU A 156 5.12 -20.41 -8.97
C GLU A 156 5.15 -18.95 -9.45
N TYR A 157 5.43 -17.98 -8.57
CA TYR A 157 5.62 -16.57 -8.94
C TYR A 157 6.65 -16.42 -10.07
N GLN A 158 7.78 -17.09 -9.92
CA GLN A 158 8.84 -17.09 -10.92
C GLN A 158 8.45 -17.86 -12.19
N GLN A 159 7.90 -19.07 -12.05
CA GLN A 159 7.62 -19.96 -13.17
C GLN A 159 6.46 -19.49 -14.05
N LYS A 160 5.40 -18.93 -13.45
CA LYS A 160 4.16 -18.57 -14.15
C LYS A 160 4.07 -17.09 -14.49
N TRP A 161 4.77 -16.21 -13.76
CA TRP A 161 4.65 -14.76 -13.93
C TRP A 161 5.99 -14.02 -14.02
N GLY A 162 7.12 -14.75 -14.00
CA GLY A 162 8.44 -14.12 -14.13
C GLY A 162 8.82 -13.23 -12.94
N ILE A 163 8.14 -13.38 -11.80
CA ILE A 163 8.35 -12.55 -10.61
C ILE A 163 9.42 -13.19 -9.73
N LYS A 164 10.46 -12.43 -9.42
CA LYS A 164 11.59 -12.88 -8.59
C LYS A 164 11.73 -11.98 -7.37
N PHE A 165 12.19 -12.57 -6.27
CA PHE A 165 12.47 -11.87 -5.03
C PHE A 165 13.95 -12.06 -4.72
N ASP A 166 14.68 -10.95 -4.61
CA ASP A 166 16.12 -10.93 -4.37
C ASP A 166 16.40 -10.28 -3.02
N ASN A 167 17.27 -10.89 -2.21
CA ASN A 167 17.79 -10.34 -0.96
C ASN A 167 16.73 -9.88 0.07
N GLY A 168 15.47 -10.30 -0.09
CA GLY A 168 14.35 -9.99 0.80
C GLY A 168 13.84 -8.55 0.72
N ASN A 169 14.40 -7.66 -0.11
CA ASN A 169 14.00 -6.25 -0.22
C ASN A 169 13.98 -5.73 -1.68
N GLN A 170 14.11 -6.63 -2.65
CA GLN A 170 13.99 -6.35 -4.08
C GLN A 170 13.00 -7.32 -4.71
N MET A 171 12.16 -6.81 -5.60
CA MET A 171 11.31 -7.60 -6.46
C MET A 171 11.58 -7.24 -7.92
N THR A 172 11.73 -8.26 -8.76
CA THR A 172 11.85 -8.12 -10.22
C THR A 172 10.60 -8.67 -10.87
N LEU A 173 9.97 -7.89 -11.75
CA LEU A 173 8.81 -8.25 -12.56
C LEU A 173 9.26 -8.42 -14.02
N GLY A 174 9.06 -9.61 -14.58
CA GLY A 174 9.24 -9.89 -16.01
C GLY A 174 7.93 -9.77 -16.79
N ASN A 175 8.00 -9.49 -18.09
CA ASN A 175 6.79 -9.48 -18.93
C ASN A 175 6.38 -10.92 -19.26
N TYR A 176 7.35 -11.81 -19.42
CA TYR A 176 7.10 -13.20 -19.69
C TYR A 176 7.25 -14.04 -18.41
N PRO A 177 6.46 -15.13 -18.28
CA PRO A 177 5.61 -15.72 -19.32
C PRO A 177 4.15 -15.20 -19.39
N SER A 178 3.73 -14.29 -18.51
CA SER A 178 2.32 -13.93 -18.33
C SER A 178 1.81 -12.67 -19.06
N ASN A 179 2.63 -12.05 -19.91
CA ASN A 179 2.38 -10.73 -20.50
C ASN A 179 2.14 -9.64 -19.43
N GLY A 180 3.04 -9.60 -18.46
CA GLY A 180 2.99 -8.68 -17.34
C GLY A 180 2.38 -9.29 -16.09
N ALA A 181 2.36 -8.49 -15.03
CA ALA A 181 1.78 -8.85 -13.73
C ALA A 181 1.53 -7.59 -12.91
N ARG A 182 0.61 -7.69 -11.94
CA ARG A 182 0.36 -6.67 -10.91
C ARG A 182 0.41 -7.30 -9.53
N THR A 183 1.06 -6.62 -8.60
CA THR A 183 1.29 -7.10 -7.24
C THR A 183 1.04 -5.99 -6.23
N TYR A 184 0.79 -6.36 -4.98
CA TYR A 184 0.56 -5.45 -3.87
C TYR A 184 1.43 -5.81 -2.66
N LEU A 185 1.79 -4.79 -1.86
CA LEU A 185 2.40 -5.04 -0.55
C LEU A 185 1.35 -5.38 0.51
N THR A 186 1.64 -6.43 1.27
CA THR A 186 0.91 -6.85 2.47
C THR A 186 1.73 -6.54 3.72
N THR A 187 1.07 -6.37 4.85
CA THR A 187 1.73 -6.01 6.13
C THR A 187 2.72 -7.08 6.60
N ALA A 188 2.60 -8.31 6.11
CA ALA A 188 3.48 -9.43 6.37
C ALA A 188 3.41 -10.44 5.22
N PRO A 189 4.40 -11.32 5.06
CA PRO A 189 4.23 -12.55 4.30
C PRO A 189 2.94 -13.29 4.68
N ASN A 190 2.08 -13.55 3.68
CA ASN A 190 0.79 -14.22 3.85
C ASN A 190 -0.15 -13.51 4.85
N SER A 191 -0.06 -12.18 4.97
CA SER A 191 -1.08 -11.43 5.69
C SER A 191 -2.34 -11.28 4.85
N ASN A 192 -3.48 -11.20 5.53
CA ASN A 192 -4.76 -10.80 4.94
C ASN A 192 -5.02 -9.30 5.05
N ARG A 193 -3.95 -8.50 5.15
CA ARG A 193 -4.00 -7.03 5.14
C ARG A 193 -2.95 -6.48 4.17
N TYR A 194 -3.37 -5.59 3.29
CA TYR A 194 -2.46 -4.74 2.54
C TYR A 194 -1.76 -3.77 3.47
N ARG A 195 -0.50 -3.42 3.16
CA ARG A 195 0.19 -2.36 3.88
C ARG A 195 -0.35 -1.02 3.38
N MET A 196 -1.02 -0.27 4.27
CA MET A 196 -1.61 1.02 3.95
C MET A 196 -0.55 2.11 4.11
N PHE A 197 -0.34 2.95 3.12
CA PHE A 197 0.61 4.06 3.14
C PHE A 197 -0.11 5.39 3.34
N TYR A 198 0.31 6.13 4.37
CA TYR A 198 -0.16 7.49 4.65
C TYR A 198 0.91 8.46 4.19
N LEU A 199 0.69 9.03 3.00
CA LEU A 199 1.75 9.70 2.24
C LEU A 199 1.84 11.21 2.53
N LEU A 200 0.80 11.82 3.09
CA LEU A 200 0.78 13.26 3.37
C LEU A 200 1.89 13.66 4.34
N ASN A 201 2.64 14.70 3.96
CA ASN A 201 3.80 15.21 4.70
C ASN A 201 4.87 14.13 4.93
N LYS A 202 5.04 13.25 3.94
CA LYS A 202 6.08 12.22 3.92
C LYS A 202 6.95 12.33 2.67
N GLU A 203 8.07 11.63 2.73
CA GLU A 203 8.94 11.33 1.61
C GLU A 203 8.96 9.82 1.40
N LEU A 204 8.77 9.40 0.15
CA LEU A 204 8.93 8.04 -0.33
C LEU A 204 10.15 7.99 -1.24
N SER A 205 11.03 7.03 -1.03
CA SER A 205 12.08 6.69 -1.99
C SER A 205 12.13 5.21 -2.28
N PHE A 206 12.60 4.87 -3.47
CA PHE A 206 12.86 3.51 -3.89
C PHE A 206 13.91 3.49 -4.99
N GLU A 207 14.66 2.40 -5.08
CA GLU A 207 15.53 2.13 -6.20
C GLU A 207 14.76 1.43 -7.31
N VAL A 208 15.03 1.82 -8.55
CA VAL A 208 14.41 1.23 -9.72
C VAL A 208 15.46 0.83 -10.76
N ASP A 209 15.22 -0.34 -11.36
CA ASP A 209 15.93 -0.83 -12.53
C ASP A 209 14.92 -0.95 -13.68
N VAL A 210 15.15 -0.17 -14.74
CA VAL A 210 14.39 -0.20 -15.99
C VAL A 210 15.30 -0.47 -17.18
N THR A 211 16.52 -0.98 -16.95
CA THR A 211 17.55 -1.11 -17.98
C THR A 211 17.12 -1.97 -19.16
N ALA A 212 16.25 -2.96 -18.89
CA ALA A 212 15.63 -3.84 -19.89
C ALA A 212 14.20 -3.44 -20.30
N CYS A 213 13.63 -2.37 -19.75
CA CYS A 213 12.29 -1.91 -20.08
C CYS A 213 12.38 -0.93 -21.27
N GLY A 214 12.00 -1.38 -22.47
CA GLY A 214 12.05 -0.57 -23.70
C GLY A 214 10.70 0.04 -24.10
N CYS A 215 10.61 0.54 -25.33
CA CYS A 215 9.38 1.07 -25.93
C CYS A 215 8.23 0.07 -25.86
N GLY A 216 7.01 0.58 -25.68
CA GLY A 216 5.81 -0.25 -25.61
C GLY A 216 5.61 -0.96 -24.26
N MET A 217 6.53 -0.76 -23.32
CA MET A 217 6.46 -1.29 -21.95
C MET A 217 6.25 -0.18 -20.93
N ASN A 218 5.61 -0.53 -19.81
CA ASN A 218 5.45 0.32 -18.64
C ASN A 218 5.84 -0.46 -17.37
N SER A 219 6.88 0.02 -16.70
CA SER A 219 7.26 -0.28 -15.32
C SER A 219 6.51 0.68 -14.41
N ALA A 220 5.58 0.16 -13.61
CA ALA A 220 4.70 0.99 -12.80
C ALA A 220 4.84 0.70 -11.29
N LEU A 221 4.98 1.78 -10.51
CA LEU A 221 4.88 1.78 -9.05
C LEU A 221 3.96 2.93 -8.66
N TYR A 222 2.83 2.59 -8.06
CA TYR A 222 1.72 3.52 -7.84
C TYR A 222 0.89 3.14 -6.62
N PHE A 223 0.05 4.07 -6.18
CA PHE A 223 -0.82 3.90 -5.03
C PHE A 223 -2.27 3.98 -5.44
N ILE A 224 -3.11 3.14 -4.82
CA ILE A 224 -4.55 3.08 -5.08
C ILE A 224 -5.32 3.02 -3.78
N SER A 225 -6.50 3.64 -3.73
CA SER A 225 -7.36 3.65 -2.55
C SER A 225 -8.15 2.35 -2.36
N MET A 226 -7.45 1.21 -2.42
CA MET A 226 -8.01 -0.09 -2.04
C MET A 226 -8.20 -0.19 -0.52
N GLU A 227 -9.21 -0.95 -0.10
CA GLU A 227 -9.42 -1.30 1.31
C GLU A 227 -8.32 -2.25 1.80
N SER A 228 -7.88 -2.10 3.05
CA SER A 228 -6.79 -2.90 3.62
C SER A 228 -7.07 -4.40 3.64
N ASP A 229 -8.33 -4.82 3.77
CA ASP A 229 -8.72 -6.24 3.74
C ASP A 229 -8.97 -6.78 2.33
N GLY A 230 -8.77 -5.98 1.28
CA GLY A 230 -9.08 -6.37 -0.10
C GLY A 230 -10.56 -6.49 -0.40
N GLY A 231 -11.42 -5.72 0.28
CA GLY A 231 -12.86 -5.69 0.05
C GLY A 231 -13.61 -6.85 0.72
N GLN A 232 -13.00 -7.49 1.71
CA GLN A 232 -13.63 -8.60 2.42
C GLN A 232 -14.84 -8.13 3.21
N GLY A 233 -14.70 -7.04 3.98
CA GLY A 233 -15.80 -6.49 4.77
C GLY A 233 -16.89 -5.82 3.92
N SER A 234 -16.49 -5.00 2.94
CA SER A 234 -17.43 -4.19 2.14
C SER A 234 -18.11 -4.98 1.02
N SER A 235 -17.39 -5.92 0.39
CA SER A 235 -17.78 -6.52 -0.89
C SER A 235 -17.89 -8.05 -0.84
N GLY A 236 -17.53 -8.66 0.29
CA GLY A 236 -17.51 -10.11 0.48
C GLY A 236 -16.41 -10.81 -0.32
N PHE A 237 -15.35 -10.09 -0.71
CA PHE A 237 -14.21 -10.68 -1.41
C PHE A 237 -13.40 -11.59 -0.48
N THR A 238 -12.58 -12.47 -1.06
CA THR A 238 -11.78 -13.42 -0.28
C THR A 238 -10.62 -12.77 0.49
N GLY A 239 -10.27 -11.54 0.12
CA GLY A 239 -9.42 -10.63 0.88
C GLY A 239 -8.00 -10.47 0.33
N ALA A 240 -7.21 -9.66 1.04
CA ALA A 240 -5.87 -9.26 0.60
C ALA A 240 -4.89 -10.43 0.45
N THR A 241 -5.07 -11.54 1.18
CA THR A 241 -4.23 -12.76 1.04
C THR A 241 -4.27 -13.32 -0.39
N TYR A 242 -5.36 -13.05 -1.12
CA TYR A 242 -5.62 -13.54 -2.46
C TYR A 242 -5.58 -12.43 -3.52
N GLY A 243 -5.11 -11.24 -3.16
CA GLY A 243 -4.92 -10.16 -4.13
C GLY A 243 -6.23 -9.55 -4.67
N THR A 244 -7.28 -9.53 -3.86
CA THR A 244 -8.61 -9.04 -4.25
C THR A 244 -8.84 -7.56 -3.90
N GLY A 245 -9.89 -6.95 -4.48
CA GLY A 245 -10.29 -5.59 -4.17
C GLY A 245 -9.64 -4.51 -5.04
N TYR A 246 -8.95 -4.88 -6.11
CA TYR A 246 -8.32 -3.91 -7.02
C TYR A 246 -9.30 -2.88 -7.56
N CYS A 247 -8.87 -1.62 -7.55
CA CYS A 247 -9.52 -0.45 -8.10
C CYS A 247 -8.44 0.51 -8.59
N ASP A 248 -8.78 1.39 -9.54
CA ASP A 248 -7.93 2.49 -9.99
C ASP A 248 -8.81 3.60 -10.60
N ALA A 249 -8.21 4.65 -11.16
CA ALA A 249 -8.96 5.79 -11.68
C ALA A 249 -9.41 5.62 -13.15
N GLN A 250 -8.97 4.56 -13.82
CA GLN A 250 -9.40 4.27 -15.18
C GLN A 250 -10.87 3.82 -15.19
N PRO A 251 -11.56 3.93 -16.35
CA PRO A 251 -12.94 3.49 -16.47
C PRO A 251 -13.12 2.08 -15.88
N ALA A 252 -14.12 1.93 -15.03
CA ALA A 252 -14.45 0.68 -14.38
C ALA A 252 -14.69 -0.41 -15.44
N GLU A 253 -13.89 -1.47 -15.39
CA GLU A 253 -14.27 -2.72 -16.07
C GLU A 253 -15.43 -3.38 -15.30
N PRO A 254 -16.26 -4.22 -15.94
CA PRO A 254 -17.34 -4.91 -15.23
C PRO A 254 -16.86 -5.57 -13.94
N GLY A 255 -17.43 -5.16 -12.80
CA GLY A 255 -17.10 -5.71 -11.48
C GLY A 255 -15.86 -5.12 -10.80
N ARG A 256 -15.22 -4.09 -11.36
CA ARG A 256 -14.09 -3.37 -10.76
C ARG A 256 -14.51 -1.97 -10.31
N PRO A 257 -14.46 -1.63 -9.01
CA PRO A 257 -14.78 -0.28 -8.56
C PRO A 257 -13.70 0.71 -8.99
N SER A 258 -14.06 1.99 -9.13
CA SER A 258 -13.10 3.08 -9.36
C SER A 258 -12.66 3.69 -8.03
N CYS A 259 -11.41 4.14 -7.93
CA CYS A 259 -10.87 4.75 -6.72
C CYS A 259 -9.69 5.67 -7.03
N ASP A 260 -9.34 6.56 -6.08
CA ASP A 260 -8.22 7.49 -6.29
C ASP A 260 -6.92 6.72 -6.55
N GLU A 261 -6.16 7.18 -7.53
CA GLU A 261 -4.90 6.60 -8.00
C GLU A 261 -3.81 7.68 -8.03
N LEU A 262 -2.63 7.31 -7.57
CA LEU A 262 -1.45 8.15 -7.50
C LEU A 262 -0.26 7.41 -8.09
N ASP A 263 0.07 7.76 -9.33
CA ASP A 263 1.17 7.17 -10.07
C ASP A 263 2.47 7.85 -9.70
N ILE A 264 3.30 7.14 -8.93
CA ILE A 264 4.61 7.64 -8.54
C ILE A 264 5.61 7.45 -9.68
N TRP A 265 5.45 6.36 -10.42
CA TRP A 265 6.36 5.98 -11.47
C TRP A 265 5.60 5.19 -12.52
N GLU A 266 5.42 5.77 -13.70
CA GLU A 266 5.11 5.05 -14.92
C GLU A 266 6.22 5.34 -15.91
N ALA A 267 6.95 4.30 -16.32
CA ALA A 267 8.17 4.51 -17.08
C ALA A 267 8.58 3.32 -17.92
N ASN A 268 9.43 3.62 -18.89
CA ASN A 268 10.42 2.68 -19.39
C ASN A 268 11.78 3.38 -19.40
N SER A 269 12.81 2.78 -19.98
CA SER A 269 14.14 3.40 -20.03
C SER A 269 14.24 4.66 -20.92
N LEU A 270 13.16 5.12 -21.55
CA LEU A 270 13.17 6.25 -22.48
C LEU A 270 12.28 7.42 -22.05
N ALA A 271 11.20 7.16 -21.33
CA ALA A 271 10.33 8.19 -20.78
C ALA A 271 9.80 7.78 -19.40
N ASN A 272 9.42 8.77 -18.59
CA ASN A 272 8.68 8.55 -17.35
C ASN A 272 7.69 9.69 -17.09
N VAL A 273 6.66 9.38 -16.33
CA VAL A 273 5.66 10.32 -15.81
C VAL A 273 5.28 9.93 -14.38
N TYR A 274 4.84 10.91 -13.60
CA TYR A 274 4.13 10.70 -12.35
C TYR A 274 2.88 11.56 -12.36
N THR A 275 1.76 11.00 -11.91
CA THR A 275 0.42 11.50 -12.22
C THR A 275 -0.50 11.36 -11.02
N THR A 276 -1.36 12.35 -10.80
CA THR A 276 -2.47 12.24 -9.83
C THR A 276 -3.78 12.02 -10.57
N HIS A 277 -4.55 11.03 -10.12
CA HIS A 277 -5.87 10.69 -10.65
C HIS A 277 -6.91 10.70 -9.52
N PRO A 278 -7.39 11.88 -9.11
CA PRO A 278 -8.39 12.00 -8.06
C PRO A 278 -9.77 11.51 -8.51
N CYS A 279 -10.56 11.04 -7.55
CA CYS A 279 -11.94 10.63 -7.73
C CYS A 279 -12.87 11.43 -6.82
N SER A 280 -14.06 11.75 -7.33
CA SER A 280 -15.12 12.41 -6.59
C SER A 280 -16.46 11.78 -6.96
N ASN A 281 -17.24 11.37 -5.94
CA ASN A 281 -18.57 10.78 -6.12
C ASN A 281 -18.62 9.59 -7.10
N GLY A 282 -17.60 8.72 -7.05
CA GLY A 282 -17.50 7.55 -7.94
C GLY A 282 -17.08 7.87 -9.38
N GLN A 283 -16.81 9.13 -9.71
CA GLN A 283 -16.22 9.53 -10.98
C GLN A 283 -14.74 9.87 -10.78
N CYS A 284 -13.89 9.30 -11.63
CA CYS A 284 -12.45 9.47 -11.55
C CYS A 284 -11.89 10.28 -12.72
N ASP A 285 -10.80 10.98 -12.44
CA ASP A 285 -10.01 11.67 -13.45
C ASP A 285 -9.10 10.68 -14.19
N ALA A 286 -9.63 9.99 -15.19
CA ALA A 286 -8.86 8.99 -15.93
C ALA A 286 -7.65 9.58 -16.67
N SER A 287 -7.71 10.86 -17.07
CA SER A 287 -6.57 11.56 -17.71
C SER A 287 -5.54 12.03 -16.69
N GLY A 288 -6.00 12.50 -15.53
CA GLY A 288 -5.16 12.97 -14.44
C GLY A 288 -4.37 14.25 -14.75
N CYS A 289 -3.49 14.59 -13.81
CA CYS A 289 -2.48 15.64 -13.94
C CYS A 289 -1.10 15.02 -13.78
N GLY A 290 -0.30 15.06 -14.85
CA GLY A 290 0.94 14.28 -14.97
C GLY A 290 2.14 15.12 -15.39
N PHE A 291 3.31 14.78 -14.86
CA PHE A 291 4.53 15.53 -15.07
C PHE A 291 5.59 14.66 -15.77
N ASN A 292 5.64 14.79 -17.10
CA ASN A 292 6.62 14.15 -17.97
C ASN A 292 7.63 15.19 -18.47
N THR A 293 8.89 15.07 -18.05
CA THR A 293 9.95 16.05 -18.38
C THR A 293 10.26 16.10 -19.88
N TYR A 294 10.19 14.96 -20.58
CA TYR A 294 10.35 14.92 -22.03
C TYR A 294 9.20 15.69 -22.70
N ALA A 295 7.95 15.44 -22.32
CA ALA A 295 6.78 16.18 -22.83
C ALA A 295 6.81 17.68 -22.53
N ARG A 296 7.62 18.13 -21.55
CA ARG A 296 7.83 19.55 -21.21
C ARG A 296 9.08 20.16 -21.87
N GLY A 297 9.73 19.43 -22.77
CA GLY A 297 10.82 19.94 -23.60
C GLY A 297 12.22 19.63 -23.08
N THR A 298 12.37 19.07 -21.88
CA THR A 298 13.68 18.70 -21.32
C THR A 298 14.11 17.32 -21.81
N LYS A 299 14.34 17.18 -23.11
CA LYS A 299 14.54 15.89 -23.79
C LYS A 299 15.77 15.11 -23.30
N ASN A 300 16.80 15.79 -22.78
CA ASN A 300 18.05 15.18 -22.28
C ASN A 300 18.07 14.99 -20.75
N PHE A 301 16.92 15.10 -20.07
CA PHE A 301 16.89 14.92 -18.61
C PHE A 301 16.95 13.44 -18.22
N TYR A 302 16.07 12.62 -18.77
CA TYR A 302 15.96 11.20 -18.46
C TYR A 302 16.04 10.37 -19.74
N GLY A 303 16.87 9.32 -19.74
CA GLY A 303 16.99 8.42 -20.88
C GLY A 303 18.27 7.58 -20.83
N ARG A 304 18.52 6.84 -21.92
CA ARG A 304 19.57 5.82 -21.96
C ARG A 304 20.95 6.44 -22.23
N GLY A 305 21.88 6.25 -21.30
CA GLY A 305 23.30 6.56 -21.46
C GLY A 305 23.75 7.83 -20.74
N SER A 306 25.05 8.02 -20.66
CA SER A 306 25.69 9.12 -19.90
C SER A 306 25.42 10.53 -20.43
N GLY A 307 24.78 10.67 -21.59
CA GLY A 307 24.32 11.96 -22.14
C GLY A 307 23.07 12.51 -21.46
N TYR A 308 22.38 11.72 -20.63
CA TYR A 308 21.21 12.14 -19.86
C TYR A 308 21.59 12.48 -18.41
N GLN A 309 20.81 13.36 -17.77
CA GLN A 309 21.03 13.70 -16.35
C GLN A 309 20.74 12.50 -15.44
N VAL A 310 19.66 11.78 -15.73
CA VAL A 310 19.32 10.47 -15.16
C VAL A 310 19.54 9.42 -16.23
N ASP A 311 20.58 8.61 -16.06
CA ASP A 311 20.95 7.53 -16.98
C ASP A 311 20.16 6.25 -16.67
N SER A 312 19.16 5.95 -17.49
CA SER A 312 18.31 4.75 -17.32
C SER A 312 18.97 3.43 -17.72
N THR A 313 20.24 3.43 -18.16
CA THR A 313 21.03 2.21 -18.36
C THR A 313 21.65 1.69 -17.06
N GLN A 314 21.44 2.40 -15.97
CA GLN A 314 21.88 2.03 -14.63
C GLN A 314 20.72 2.17 -13.64
N ARG A 315 20.85 1.53 -12.48
CA ARG A 315 19.94 1.71 -11.35
C ARG A 315 20.04 3.14 -10.81
N PHE A 316 18.92 3.67 -10.32
CA PHE A 316 18.86 4.95 -9.63
C PHE A 316 17.75 4.93 -8.57
N THR A 317 17.80 5.88 -7.64
CA THR A 317 16.75 6.11 -6.66
C THR A 317 15.80 7.19 -7.16
N VAL A 318 14.50 6.92 -7.08
CA VAL A 318 13.43 7.91 -7.25
C VAL A 318 13.02 8.40 -5.87
N VAL A 319 12.94 9.70 -5.66
CA VAL A 319 12.49 10.30 -4.40
C VAL A 319 11.31 11.22 -4.65
N THR A 320 10.24 11.02 -3.90
CA THR A 320 8.99 11.79 -4.03
C THR A 320 8.59 12.33 -2.67
N ARG A 321 8.34 13.65 -2.59
CA ARG A 321 7.87 14.33 -1.37
C ARG A 321 6.45 14.82 -1.57
N PHE A 322 5.61 14.60 -0.57
CA PHE A 322 4.21 15.00 -0.57
C PHE A 322 4.01 16.14 0.41
N VAL A 323 4.27 17.36 -0.05
CA VAL A 323 4.22 18.55 0.81
C VAL A 323 2.77 18.92 1.06
N THR A 324 2.37 19.13 2.31
CA THR A 324 1.02 19.59 2.66
C THR A 324 0.97 21.11 2.83
N VAL A 325 -0.24 21.68 2.74
CA VAL A 325 -0.49 23.12 2.82
C VAL A 325 0.01 23.72 4.14
N ASP A 326 -0.17 22.99 5.24
CA ASP A 326 0.17 23.43 6.60
C ASP A 326 1.43 22.75 7.17
N GLY A 327 2.10 21.90 6.38
CA GLY A 327 3.27 21.14 6.83
C GLY A 327 2.96 20.03 7.84
N THR A 328 1.70 19.62 7.96
CA THR A 328 1.26 18.55 8.87
C THR A 328 0.79 17.30 8.11
N ASP A 329 0.70 16.18 8.82
CA ASP A 329 0.26 14.89 8.29
C ASP A 329 -1.25 14.86 7.95
N ASN A 330 -2.03 15.82 8.46
CA ASN A 330 -3.48 15.91 8.27
C ASN A 330 -3.88 17.00 7.25
N GLY A 331 -2.95 17.86 6.88
CA GLY A 331 -3.15 18.91 5.89
C GLY A 331 -3.46 18.34 4.50
N ASN A 332 -4.13 19.13 3.67
CA ASN A 332 -4.28 18.77 2.26
C ASN A 332 -2.91 18.82 1.56
N LEU A 333 -2.73 17.97 0.55
CA LEU A 333 -1.58 17.99 -0.35
C LEU A 333 -1.49 19.37 -1.03
N LYS A 334 -0.32 19.99 -0.96
CA LYS A 334 0.00 21.23 -1.68
C LYS A 334 0.65 20.91 -3.02
N GLU A 335 1.65 20.05 -3.00
CA GLU A 335 2.44 19.69 -4.17
C GLU A 335 3.17 18.35 -3.99
N ILE A 336 3.50 17.74 -5.13
CA ILE A 336 4.35 16.55 -5.20
C ILE A 336 5.68 16.97 -5.83
N GLN A 337 6.75 16.88 -5.03
CA GLN A 337 8.11 17.18 -5.49
C GLN A 337 8.82 15.89 -5.87
N ARG A 338 9.67 15.96 -6.89
CA ARG A 338 10.45 14.83 -7.40
C ARG A 338 11.93 15.21 -7.45
N PHE A 339 12.79 14.26 -7.12
CA PHE A 339 14.21 14.29 -7.49
C PHE A 339 14.75 12.86 -7.55
N TYR A 340 15.97 12.70 -8.02
CA TYR A 340 16.61 11.40 -8.21
C TYR A 340 17.97 11.36 -7.52
N ILE A 341 18.41 10.16 -7.17
CA ILE A 341 19.79 9.93 -6.74
C ILE A 341 20.41 8.87 -7.65
N GLN A 342 21.52 9.22 -8.28
CA GLN A 342 22.28 8.28 -9.11
C GLN A 342 23.76 8.51 -8.91
N ASN A 343 24.52 7.43 -8.69
CA ASN A 343 25.97 7.48 -8.49
C ASN A 343 26.38 8.48 -7.37
N GLY A 344 25.61 8.50 -6.27
CA GLY A 344 25.81 9.40 -5.13
C GLY A 344 25.45 10.88 -5.38
N ARG A 345 24.93 11.23 -6.55
CA ARG A 345 24.54 12.61 -6.90
C ARG A 345 23.05 12.80 -6.80
N THR A 346 22.62 13.91 -6.20
CA THR A 346 21.23 14.37 -6.25
C THR A 346 20.97 15.09 -7.57
N ILE A 347 19.95 14.65 -8.30
CA ILE A 347 19.52 15.21 -9.59
C ILE A 347 18.13 15.80 -9.40
N GLN A 348 18.04 17.13 -9.39
CA GLN A 348 16.78 17.84 -9.17
C GLN A 348 15.88 17.77 -10.40
N GLN A 349 14.56 17.75 -10.18
CA GLN A 349 13.59 17.90 -11.26
C GLN A 349 13.80 19.26 -11.96
N PRO A 350 13.82 19.31 -13.31
CA PRO A 350 13.97 20.56 -14.02
C PRO A 350 12.74 21.44 -13.80
N SER A 351 12.96 22.76 -13.85
CA SER A 351 11.89 23.74 -13.80
C SER A 351 11.41 24.09 -15.21
N PHE A 352 10.11 24.22 -15.41
CA PHE A 352 9.51 24.70 -16.64
C PHE A 352 8.35 25.64 -16.35
N ASN A 353 8.38 26.81 -16.98
CA ASN A 353 7.41 27.89 -16.75
C ASN A 353 7.21 28.21 -15.25
N GLY A 354 8.30 28.14 -14.46
CA GLY A 354 8.28 28.39 -13.02
C GLY A 354 7.82 27.23 -12.14
N PHE A 355 7.52 26.05 -12.71
CA PHE A 355 7.11 24.86 -11.96
C PHE A 355 8.19 23.77 -11.99
N ASN A 356 8.49 23.18 -10.84
CA ASN A 356 9.36 22.00 -10.70
C ASN A 356 8.68 20.85 -9.94
N SER A 357 7.39 20.99 -9.65
CA SER A 357 6.57 20.07 -8.88
C SER A 357 5.17 19.96 -9.49
N LEU A 358 4.48 18.86 -9.20
CA LEU A 358 3.07 18.69 -9.54
C LEU A 358 2.20 19.41 -8.50
N SER A 359 1.35 20.32 -8.94
CA SER A 359 0.45 21.12 -8.10
C SER A 359 -0.76 21.58 -8.91
N ASP A 360 -1.83 22.03 -8.25
CA ASP A 360 -2.99 22.58 -8.97
C ASP A 360 -2.64 23.74 -9.91
N ALA A 361 -1.66 24.56 -9.51
CA ALA A 361 -1.16 25.66 -10.34
C ALA A 361 -0.45 25.12 -11.59
N TYR A 362 0.40 24.10 -11.44
CA TYR A 362 1.02 23.41 -12.57
C TYR A 362 -0.02 22.80 -13.51
N CYS A 363 -0.99 22.05 -12.98
CA CYS A 363 -2.02 21.38 -13.77
C CYS A 363 -2.81 22.38 -14.62
N ARG A 364 -3.28 23.47 -14.00
CA ARG A 364 -4.02 24.54 -14.70
C ARG A 364 -3.16 25.23 -15.76
N ALA A 365 -1.91 25.56 -15.43
CA ALA A 365 -1.00 26.23 -16.38
C ALA A 365 -0.68 25.37 -17.61
N ASN A 366 -0.81 24.04 -17.50
CA ASN A 366 -0.55 23.11 -18.59
C ASN A 366 -1.83 22.52 -19.21
N GLY A 367 -3.00 23.06 -18.87
CA GLY A 367 -4.30 22.61 -19.41
C GLY A 367 -4.63 21.16 -19.05
N GLN A 368 -4.07 20.63 -17.97
CA GLN A 368 -4.33 19.28 -17.50
C GLN A 368 -5.58 19.20 -16.63
N SER A 369 -6.08 17.98 -16.47
CA SER A 369 -7.33 17.74 -15.78
C SER A 369 -7.26 18.12 -14.30
N ASN A 370 -8.37 18.66 -13.81
CA ASN A 370 -8.55 19.16 -12.45
C ASN A 370 -10.04 19.10 -12.02
N GLY A 371 -10.84 18.27 -12.71
CA GLY A 371 -12.30 18.24 -12.53
C GLY A 371 -12.75 17.63 -11.20
N GLN A 372 -11.96 16.70 -10.67
CA GLN A 372 -12.26 15.92 -9.46
C GLN A 372 -11.57 16.52 -8.22
N GLY A 373 -11.39 17.84 -8.20
CA GLY A 373 -10.75 18.56 -7.08
C GLY A 373 -9.23 18.59 -7.11
N GLY A 374 -8.59 18.05 -8.14
CA GLY A 374 -7.17 18.23 -8.41
C GLY A 374 -6.22 17.56 -7.44
N VAL A 375 -4.99 18.08 -7.44
CA VAL A 375 -3.92 17.66 -6.55
C VAL A 375 -4.30 18.00 -5.12
N THR A 376 -4.78 19.21 -4.84
CA THR A 376 -4.97 19.65 -3.46
C THR A 376 -6.21 19.08 -2.80
N ASN A 377 -7.39 19.20 -3.40
CA ASN A 377 -8.62 18.78 -2.72
C ASN A 377 -8.97 17.31 -3.02
N GLY A 378 -8.83 16.89 -4.28
CA GLY A 378 -9.18 15.55 -4.74
C GLY A 378 -8.22 14.49 -4.22
N MET A 379 -6.95 14.56 -4.63
CA MET A 379 -5.96 13.52 -4.32
C MET A 379 -5.72 13.35 -2.81
N SER A 380 -5.86 14.45 -2.05
CA SER A 380 -5.81 14.40 -0.58
C SER A 380 -6.80 13.41 0.03
N GLN A 381 -7.97 13.20 -0.57
CA GLN A 381 -8.98 12.31 0.01
C GLN A 381 -8.49 10.86 0.05
N GLY A 382 -7.93 10.37 -1.05
CA GLY A 382 -7.28 9.04 -1.10
C GLY A 382 -6.11 8.93 -0.14
N MET A 383 -5.22 9.93 -0.15
CA MET A 383 -4.02 9.91 0.70
C MET A 383 -4.34 9.98 2.21
N LYS A 384 -5.43 10.66 2.61
CA LYS A 384 -5.91 10.71 4.01
C LYS A 384 -6.45 9.37 4.50
N ARG A 385 -7.14 8.63 3.63
CA ARG A 385 -7.63 7.27 3.96
C ARG A 385 -6.48 6.27 4.06
N GLY A 386 -5.35 6.57 3.43
CA GLY A 386 -4.25 5.65 3.22
C GLY A 386 -4.46 4.86 1.93
N MET A 387 -3.36 4.52 1.27
CA MET A 387 -3.40 3.86 -0.04
C MET A 387 -2.55 2.60 -0.06
N VAL A 388 -2.93 1.63 -0.89
CA VAL A 388 -2.18 0.38 -1.10
C VAL A 388 -1.12 0.61 -2.17
N LEU A 389 0.12 0.18 -1.90
CA LEU A 389 1.17 0.19 -2.91
C LEU A 389 0.97 -0.96 -3.92
N SER A 390 0.88 -0.61 -5.19
CA SER A 390 0.88 -1.51 -6.33
C SER A 390 2.20 -1.40 -7.09
N MET A 391 2.72 -2.55 -7.52
CA MET A 391 3.88 -2.65 -8.42
C MET A 391 3.52 -3.57 -9.57
N SER A 392 3.70 -3.10 -10.79
CA SER A 392 3.33 -3.84 -11.98
C SER A 392 4.33 -3.63 -13.12
N MET A 393 4.28 -4.57 -14.06
CA MET A 393 4.83 -4.36 -15.39
C MET A 393 3.81 -4.85 -16.41
N TRP A 394 3.60 -4.04 -17.44
CA TRP A 394 2.64 -4.34 -18.50
C TRP A 394 3.04 -3.66 -19.81
N GLY A 395 2.50 -4.13 -20.92
CA GLY A 395 2.81 -3.62 -22.26
C GLY A 395 2.97 -4.71 -23.29
N ASP A 396 3.49 -4.35 -24.45
CA ASP A 396 3.83 -5.28 -25.51
C ASP A 396 5.20 -4.89 -26.09
N PRO A 397 6.25 -5.71 -25.87
CA PRO A 397 7.60 -5.39 -26.35
C PRO A 397 7.70 -5.42 -27.89
N ASN A 398 6.71 -5.97 -28.58
CA ASN A 398 6.67 -6.06 -30.03
C ASN A 398 5.96 -4.85 -30.66
N ASP A 399 5.11 -4.14 -29.92
CA ASP A 399 4.34 -2.98 -30.38
C ASP A 399 4.84 -1.67 -29.73
N ASN A 400 5.58 -0.86 -30.50
CA ASN A 400 6.06 0.44 -30.03
C ASN A 400 4.93 1.44 -29.73
N GLY A 401 3.77 1.28 -30.37
CA GLY A 401 2.62 2.17 -30.19
C GLY A 401 1.83 1.86 -28.92
N LYS A 402 2.09 0.69 -28.29
CA LYS A 402 1.32 0.20 -27.15
C LYS A 402 1.29 1.19 -25.98
N MET A 403 2.38 1.93 -25.80
CA MET A 403 2.56 2.95 -24.76
C MET A 403 2.77 4.35 -25.33
N SER A 404 2.13 4.65 -26.47
CA SER A 404 2.31 5.94 -27.16
C SER A 404 1.98 7.17 -26.31
N TRP A 405 1.08 7.03 -25.33
CA TRP A 405 0.77 8.08 -24.35
C TRP A 405 1.96 8.39 -23.41
N LEU A 406 2.85 7.43 -23.17
CA LEU A 406 4.02 7.56 -22.29
C LEU A 406 5.30 7.92 -23.06
N ASP A 407 5.59 7.20 -24.15
CA ASP A 407 6.96 7.07 -24.65
C ASP A 407 7.16 7.48 -26.12
N THR A 408 6.08 7.81 -26.84
CA THR A 408 6.13 8.26 -28.23
C THR A 408 6.01 9.77 -28.30
N ASN A 409 6.53 10.42 -29.34
CA ASN A 409 6.46 11.87 -29.51
C ASN A 409 5.00 12.36 -29.40
N PRO A 410 4.68 13.36 -28.54
CA PRO A 410 5.60 14.29 -27.86
C PRO A 410 6.17 13.84 -26.50
N ASN A 411 5.76 12.69 -25.98
CA ASN A 411 5.98 12.23 -24.60
C ASN A 411 7.24 11.39 -24.40
N GLY A 412 7.80 10.82 -25.45
CA GLY A 412 9.10 10.18 -25.42
C GLY A 412 9.74 10.01 -26.80
N PRO A 413 10.93 9.40 -26.86
CA PRO A 413 11.71 9.23 -28.07
C PRO A 413 11.52 7.85 -28.74
N CYS A 414 10.47 7.08 -28.40
CA CYS A 414 10.23 5.81 -29.08
C CYS A 414 10.09 5.99 -30.60
N PRO A 415 10.68 5.09 -31.41
CA PRO A 415 10.99 3.68 -31.12
C PRO A 415 12.46 3.34 -30.74
N ASN A 416 13.24 4.28 -30.19
CA ASN A 416 14.71 4.18 -30.10
C ASN A 416 15.32 2.97 -29.36
N TYR A 417 14.58 2.27 -28.51
CA TYR A 417 15.08 1.06 -27.83
C TYR A 417 13.94 0.08 -27.57
N LYS A 418 14.17 -1.20 -27.88
CA LYS A 418 13.29 -2.31 -27.54
C LYS A 418 14.06 -3.40 -26.83
N ASN A 419 13.35 -4.21 -26.06
CA ASN A 419 13.87 -5.45 -25.52
C ASN A 419 12.78 -6.53 -25.59
N PRO A 420 13.03 -7.68 -26.25
CA PRO A 420 12.05 -8.76 -26.33
C PRO A 420 11.84 -9.49 -25.01
N ASN A 421 12.71 -9.31 -24.01
CA ASN A 421 12.56 -9.91 -22.69
C ASN A 421 12.61 -8.81 -21.62
N PRO A 422 11.63 -7.89 -21.60
CA PRO A 422 11.67 -6.76 -20.70
C PRO A 422 11.43 -7.22 -19.25
N TYR A 423 12.08 -6.50 -18.34
CA TYR A 423 11.84 -6.60 -16.91
C TYR A 423 11.99 -5.23 -16.26
N THR A 424 11.51 -5.12 -15.02
CA THR A 424 11.82 -4.03 -14.10
C THR A 424 12.06 -4.57 -12.71
N SER A 425 12.88 -3.88 -11.92
CA SER A 425 13.06 -4.20 -10.51
C SER A 425 12.79 -2.99 -9.64
N PHE A 426 12.11 -3.22 -8.52
CA PHE A 426 11.92 -2.25 -7.45
C PHE A 426 12.63 -2.76 -6.20
N ALA A 427 13.43 -1.91 -5.57
CA ALA A 427 14.21 -2.28 -4.40
C ALA A 427 14.28 -1.13 -3.38
N ASN A 428 14.68 -1.46 -2.15
CA ASN A 428 15.05 -0.46 -1.15
C ASN A 428 13.97 0.61 -0.93
N ILE A 429 12.69 0.22 -0.91
CA ILE A 429 11.58 1.14 -0.65
C ILE A 429 11.71 1.68 0.78
N LYS A 430 11.67 3.00 0.94
CA LYS A 430 11.70 3.69 2.21
C LYS A 430 10.63 4.77 2.29
N ILE A 431 10.04 4.94 3.47
CA ILE A 431 9.08 6.02 3.74
C ILE A 431 9.37 6.65 5.10
N GLY A 432 9.23 7.97 5.22
CA GLY A 432 9.36 8.67 6.49
C GLY A 432 9.06 10.16 6.38
N PRO A 433 9.35 10.97 7.40
CA PRO A 433 9.30 12.42 7.31
C PRO A 433 10.11 12.95 6.12
N ILE A 434 9.73 14.12 5.60
CA ILE A 434 10.46 14.75 4.49
C ILE A 434 11.95 14.92 4.85
N GLY A 435 12.84 14.47 3.96
CA GLY A 435 14.29 14.51 4.16
C GLY A 435 14.87 13.34 4.96
N SER A 436 14.10 12.29 5.28
CA SER A 436 14.58 11.16 6.08
C SER A 436 15.06 9.94 5.30
N THR A 437 14.74 9.83 4.00
CA THR A 437 14.87 8.54 3.30
C THR A 437 16.16 8.38 2.50
N VAL A 438 16.94 9.45 2.34
CA VAL A 438 18.17 9.47 1.54
C VAL A 438 19.35 10.07 2.28
#